data_AF-A0A523I0W8-F1
#
_entry.id   AF-A0A523I0W8-F1
#
_cell.length_a   1.000
_cell.length_b   1.000
_cell.length_c   1.000
_cell.angle_alpha   90.00
_cell.angle_beta   90.00
_cell.angle_gamma   90.00
#
_symmetry.space_group_name_H-M   'P 1'
#
loop_
_entity.id
_entity.type
_entity.pdbx_description
1 polymer ?
#
loop_
_entity_poly.entity_id
_entity_poly.type
_entity_poly.pdbx_seq_one_letter_code
_entity_poly.pdbx_strand_id
1 'polypeptide(L)' 'MLLFRSEEHVNKWCTDHNIPRRPIFSLEQLWQLAVTWYENRLTVDARRPAPDDMVKIFADIGLEGPFWDPQSDQWTRGA' A
#
# COMPACT_ATOMS: atom_id res chain seq x y z
N MET A 1 -8.69 2.00 -3.26
CA MET A 1 -7.59 2.96 -3.50
C MET A 1 -8.19 4.21 -4.11
N LEU A 2 -7.91 5.39 -3.55
CA LEU A 2 -8.35 6.68 -4.07
C LEU A 2 -7.13 7.44 -4.60
N LEU A 3 -7.29 8.16 -5.71
CA LEU A 3 -6.24 9.00 -6.28
C LEU A 3 -6.52 10.46 -5.96
N PHE A 4 -5.49 11.16 -5.53
CA PHE A 4 -5.55 12.58 -5.20
C PHE A 4 -4.45 13.33 -5.92
N ARG A 5 -4.72 14.58 -6.28
CA ARG A 5 -3.74 15.45 -6.93
C ARG A 5 -2.60 15.92 -6.02
N SER A 6 -2.82 15.90 -4.70
CA SER A 6 -1.83 16.29 -3.69
C SER A 6 -2.24 15.83 -2.30
N GLU A 7 -1.31 15.87 -1.33
CA GLU A 7 -1.56 15.48 0.06
C GLU A 7 -2.55 16.41 0.78
N GLU A 8 -2.58 17.70 0.42
CA GLU A 8 -3.54 18.65 0.98
C GLU A 8 -4.98 18.25 0.65
N HIS A 9 -5.21 17.68 -0.54
CA HIS A 9 -6.53 17.18 -0.93
C HIS A 9 -6.91 15.92 -0.17
N VAL A 10 -5.93 15.07 0.20
CA VAL A 10 -6.17 13.92 1.09
C VAL A 10 -6.62 14.41 2.46
N ASN A 11 -5.87 15.36 3.05
CA ASN A 11 -6.20 15.91 4.37
C ASN A 11 -7.58 16.56 4.38
N LYS A 12 -7.89 17.37 3.37
CA LYS A 12 -9.21 17.99 3.24
C LYS A 12 -10.32 16.94 3.14
N TRP A 13 -10.15 15.93 2.28
CA TRP A 13 -11.15 14.89 2.12
C TRP A 13 -11.37 14.08 3.40
N CYS A 14 -10.30 13.74 4.12
CA CYS A 14 -10.38 13.07 5.41
C CYS A 14 -11.15 13.90 6.45
N THR A 15 -10.87 15.20 6.55
CA THR A 15 -11.58 16.13 7.45
C THR A 15 -13.06 16.23 7.09
N ASP A 16 -13.39 16.43 5.80
CA ASP A 16 -14.77 16.58 5.33
C ASP A 16 -15.61 15.32 5.59
N HIS A 17 -14.98 14.14 5.65
CA HIS A 17 -15.65 12.85 5.87
C HIS A 17 -15.52 12.33 7.31
N ASN A 18 -14.86 13.08 8.21
CA ASN A 18 -14.58 12.68 9.58
C ASN A 18 -13.92 11.28 9.69
N ILE A 19 -12.86 11.05 8.90
CA ILE A 19 -12.09 9.80 8.93
C ILE A 19 -10.60 10.07 9.13
N PRO A 20 -9.88 9.18 9.83
CA PRO A 20 -8.45 9.34 10.04
C PRO A 20 -7.68 9.19 8.72
N ARG A 21 -6.58 9.95 8.60
CA ARG A 21 -5.65 9.80 7.48
C ARG A 21 -5.05 8.39 7.52
N ARG A 22 -5.10 7.70 6.40
CA ARG A 22 -4.46 6.39 6.18
C ARG A 22 -3.15 6.57 5.42
N PRO A 23 -2.28 5.54 5.39
CA PRO A 23 -1.03 5.61 4.62
C PRO A 23 -1.28 6.05 3.19
N ILE A 24 -0.41 6.94 2.73
CA ILE A 24 -0.36 7.41 1.34
C ILE A 24 0.92 6.89 0.72
N PHE A 25 0.92 6.72 -0.59
CA PHE A 25 2.12 6.40 -1.36
C PHE A 25 2.01 7.08 -2.71
N SER A 26 3.17 7.34 -3.33
CA SER A 26 3.25 8.06 -4.59
C SER A 26 2.79 7.18 -5.77
N LEU A 27 2.51 7.81 -6.91
CA LEU A 27 2.23 7.08 -8.15
C LEU A 27 3.45 6.26 -8.61
N GLU A 28 4.66 6.74 -8.31
CA GLU A 28 5.90 6.01 -8.60
C GLU A 28 6.00 4.73 -7.76
N GLN A 29 5.73 4.81 -6.45
CA GLN A 29 5.68 3.65 -5.57
C GLN A 29 4.59 2.67 -6.00
N LEU A 30 3.42 3.16 -6.42
CA LEU A 30 2.35 2.31 -6.98
C LEU A 30 2.82 1.58 -8.24
N TRP A 31 3.52 2.29 -9.14
CA TRP A 31 4.01 1.72 -10.38
C TRP A 31 5.07 0.64 -10.13
N GLN A 32 6.06 0.94 -9.28
CA GLN A 32 7.08 -0.03 -8.87
C GLN A 32 6.44 -1.26 -8.25
N LEU A 33 5.48 -1.06 -7.34
CA LEU A 33 4.73 -2.16 -6.73
C LEU A 33 4.02 -2.99 -7.79
N ALA A 34 3.32 -2.38 -8.75
CA ALA A 34 2.62 -3.10 -9.80
C ALA A 34 3.58 -3.93 -10.67
N VAL A 35 4.72 -3.36 -11.08
CA VAL A 35 5.71 -4.07 -11.90
C VAL A 35 6.25 -5.29 -11.14
N THR A 36 6.68 -5.12 -9.90
CA THR A 36 7.20 -6.21 -9.07
C THR A 36 6.15 -7.26 -8.79
N TRP A 37 4.91 -6.86 -8.47
CA TRP A 37 3.84 -7.77 -8.09
C TRP A 37 3.32 -8.63 -9.26
N TYR A 38 3.49 -8.14 -10.49
CA TYR A 38 3.01 -8.81 -11.70
C TYR A 38 4.13 -9.28 -12.63
N GLU A 39 5.39 -9.23 -12.19
CA GLU A 39 6.57 -9.57 -13.00
C GLU A 39 6.44 -10.93 -13.69
N ASN A 40 6.02 -11.96 -12.95
CA ASN A 40 5.85 -13.32 -13.46
C ASN A 40 4.39 -13.68 -13.79
N ARG A 41 3.48 -12.71 -13.92
CA ARG A 41 2.04 -12.98 -14.01
C ARG A 41 1.64 -13.85 -15.21
N LEU A 42 2.45 -13.89 -16.26
CA LEU A 42 2.20 -14.66 -17.48
C LEU A 42 2.95 -16.01 -17.51
N THR A 43 3.57 -16.42 -16.41
CA THR A 43 4.28 -17.69 -16.30
C THR A 43 3.44 -18.72 -15.52
N VAL A 44 3.76 -20.00 -15.67
CA VAL A 44 3.03 -21.10 -15.00
C VAL A 44 3.29 -21.11 -13.48
N ASP A 45 4.43 -20.57 -13.06
CA ASP A 45 4.83 -20.41 -11.66
C ASP A 45 4.24 -19.16 -10.99
N ALA A 46 3.42 -18.38 -11.70
CA ALA A 46 2.75 -17.20 -11.16
C ALA A 46 2.01 -17.51 -9.87
N ARG A 47 2.51 -16.98 -8.76
CA ARG A 47 1.93 -17.13 -7.42
C ARG A 47 1.96 -15.79 -6.71
N ARG A 48 0.98 -15.58 -5.83
CA ARG A 48 1.02 -14.45 -4.90
C ARG A 48 2.29 -14.59 -4.03
N PRO A 49 3.07 -13.51 -3.81
CA PRO A 49 4.25 -13.57 -2.95
C PRO A 49 3.90 -14.11 -1.56
N ALA A 50 4.81 -14.82 -0.90
CA ALA A 50 4.60 -15.23 0.49
C ALA A 50 4.62 -13.99 1.40
N PRO A 51 4.04 -14.04 2.62
CA PRO A 51 4.03 -12.89 3.53
C PRO A 51 5.41 -12.25 3.75
N ASP A 52 6.45 -13.07 3.92
CA ASP A 52 7.82 -12.59 4.10
C ASP A 52 8.38 -11.89 2.84
N ASP A 53 7.98 -12.36 1.65
CA ASP A 53 8.35 -11.73 0.38
C ASP A 53 7.59 -10.41 0.20
N MET A 54 6.33 -10.32 0.64
CA MET A 54 5.57 -9.08 0.59
C MET A 54 6.21 -7.98 1.43
N VAL A 55 6.65 -8.32 2.65
CA VAL A 55 7.35 -7.35 3.53
C VAL A 55 8.59 -6.80 2.84
N LYS A 56 9.39 -7.66 2.19
CA LYS A 56 10.57 -7.23 1.43
C LYS A 56 10.20 -6.35 0.26
N ILE A 57 9.23 -6.76 -0.56
CA ILE A 57 8.76 -5.98 -1.73
C ILE A 57 8.29 -4.60 -1.29
N PHE A 58 7.52 -4.49 -0.20
CA PHE A 58 7.07 -3.20 0.31
C PHE A 58 8.23 -2.35 0.83
N ALA A 59 9.14 -2.92 1.61
CA ALA A 59 10.32 -2.20 2.13
C ALA A 59 11.23 -1.69 1.00
N ASP A 60 11.45 -2.48 -0.06
CA ASP A 60 12.27 -2.10 -1.21
C ASP A 60 11.67 -0.89 -1.98
N ILE A 61 10.36 -0.66 -1.87
CA ILE A 61 9.63 0.45 -2.48
C ILE A 61 9.44 1.62 -1.48
N GLY A 62 9.98 1.50 -0.25
CA GLY A 62 9.82 2.48 0.82
C GLY A 62 8.42 2.51 1.42
N LEU A 63 7.65 1.43 1.28
CA LEU A 63 6.34 1.22 1.91
C LEU A 63 6.55 0.52 3.26
N GLU A 64 6.80 1.30 4.30
CA GLU A 64 7.15 0.81 5.62
C GLU A 64 6.11 1.14 6.69
N GLY A 65 6.16 0.40 7.79
CA GLY A 65 5.32 0.59 8.97
C GLY A 65 4.22 -0.47 9.09
N PRO A 66 3.47 -0.46 10.22
CA PRO A 66 2.58 -1.57 10.57
C PRO A 66 1.57 -1.90 9.47
N PHE A 67 0.97 -0.90 8.82
CA PHE A 67 0.00 -1.14 7.76
C PHE A 67 0.49 -2.05 6.61
N TRP A 68 1.79 -2.04 6.30
CA TRP A 68 2.38 -2.83 5.23
C TRP A 68 2.91 -4.20 5.70
N ASP A 69 2.85 -4.47 6.99
CA ASP A 69 3.18 -5.78 7.54
C ASP A 69 1.95 -6.71 7.48
N PRO A 70 1.95 -7.75 6.62
CA PRO A 70 0.86 -8.71 6.50
C PRO A 70 0.64 -9.55 7.77
N GLN A 71 1.58 -9.53 8.72
CA GLN A 71 1.48 -10.18 10.02
C GLN A 71 0.97 -9.23 11.11
N SER A 72 0.90 -7.93 10.83
CA SER A 72 0.33 -6.97 11.77
C SER A 72 -1.19 -7.07 11.74
N ASP A 73 -1.76 -7.86 12.64
CA ASP A 73 -3.21 -7.99 12.78
C ASP A 73 -3.79 -6.77 13.53
N GLN A 74 -3.45 -5.56 13.07
CA GLN A 74 -3.88 -4.29 13.64
C GLN A 74 -4.96 -3.64 12.77
N TRP A 75 -6.09 -4.34 12.61
CA TRP A 75 -7.32 -3.68 12.16
C TRP A 75 -7.87 -2.80 13.28
N THR A 76 -7.26 -1.64 13.51
CA THR A 76 -7.85 -0.61 14.37
C THR A 76 -9.02 0.04 13.62
N ARG A 77 -10.24 -0.34 14.01
CA ARG A 77 -11.43 0.48 13.71
C ARG A 77 -11.19 1.82 14.38
N GLY A 78 -10.99 2.88 13.60
CA GLY A 78 -10.91 4.23 14.13
C GLY A 78 -12.16 4.50 14.96
N ALA A 79 -11.96 4.93 16.21
CA ALA A 79 -12.99 5.46 17.08
C ALA A 79 -13.44 6.85 16.61
#